data_AF-A0A699UM51-F1
#
_entry.id   AF-A0A699UM51-F1
#
_cell.length_a   1.000
_cell.length_b   1.000
_cell.length_c   1.000
_cell.angle_alpha   90.00
_cell.angle_beta   90.00
_cell.angle_gamma   90.00
#
_symmetry.space_group_name_H-M   'P 1'
#
loop_
_entity.id
_entity.type
_entity.pdbx_description
1 polymer ?
#
loop_
_entity_poly.entity_id
_entity_poly.type
_entity_poly.pdbx_seq_one_letter_code
_entity_poly.pdbx_strand_id
1 'polypeptide(L)'
;ERAMQLLPSAIQKADTAEVYDNSSSERGPVLVALKNGDHLDYDDAGLPWVTERLATVFEDRAASRQTLANLVPGEVIIDAHVGNSNMYSGLVVGITEKHALQRIGDNTLVLHDLALCAPELSLKTGQTATVSYDFGADGKHAKLQRKGRSL
;
A
#
# COMPACT_ATOMS: atom_id res chain seq x y z
N GLU A 1 4.58 -14.18 9.06
CA GLU A 1 3.45 -13.99 8.12
C GLU A 1 3.32 -12.56 7.59
N ARG A 2 3.32 -11.52 8.45
CA ARG A 2 3.16 -10.12 8.00
C ARG A 2 4.19 -9.63 6.97
N ALA A 3 5.43 -10.11 7.02
CA ALA A 3 6.46 -9.75 6.04
C ALA A 3 6.05 -10.10 4.59
N MET A 4 5.49 -11.30 4.37
CA MET A 4 5.02 -11.71 3.05
C MET A 4 3.79 -10.94 2.59
N GLN A 5 2.96 -10.45 3.52
CA GLN A 5 1.81 -9.61 3.19
C GLN A 5 2.22 -8.20 2.77
N LEU A 6 3.33 -7.68 3.31
CA LEU A 6 3.84 -6.33 3.00
C LEU A 6 4.77 -6.30 1.78
N LEU A 7 5.31 -7.45 1.36
CA LEU A 7 6.24 -7.52 0.23
C LEU A 7 5.67 -6.92 -1.07
N PRO A 8 4.45 -7.26 -1.53
CA PRO A 8 3.88 -6.65 -2.73
C PRO A 8 3.65 -5.13 -2.59
N SER A 9 3.34 -4.66 -1.38
CA SER A 9 3.17 -3.23 -1.08
C SER A 9 4.51 -2.48 -1.21
N ALA A 10 5.58 -3.04 -0.66
CA ALA A 10 6.92 -2.46 -0.74
C ALA A 10 7.40 -2.39 -2.20
N ILE A 11 7.22 -3.48 -2.96
CA ILE A 11 7.61 -3.55 -4.37
C ILE A 11 6.82 -2.55 -5.21
N GLN A 12 5.51 -2.41 -4.99
CA GLN A 12 4.71 -1.45 -5.73
C GLN A 12 5.14 0.01 -5.50
N LYS A 13 5.62 0.34 -4.29
CA LYS A 13 6.11 1.70 -3.96
C LYS A 13 7.50 2.02 -4.49
N ALA A 14 8.35 1.02 -4.69
CA ALA A 14 9.71 1.23 -5.14
C ALA A 14 9.76 1.50 -6.65
N ASP A 15 10.67 2.33 -7.16
CA ASP A 15 10.87 2.48 -8.61
C ASP A 15 11.45 1.18 -9.22
N THR A 16 12.39 0.58 -8.50
CA THR A 16 13.06 -0.68 -8.84
C THR A 16 13.13 -1.60 -7.62
N ALA A 17 13.06 -2.91 -7.82
CA ALA A 17 13.23 -3.88 -6.73
C ALA A 17 13.82 -5.20 -7.22
N GLU A 18 14.66 -5.83 -6.40
CA GLU A 18 15.14 -7.20 -6.59
C GLU A 18 14.62 -8.07 -5.44
N VAL A 19 14.04 -9.23 -5.77
CA VAL A 19 13.49 -10.16 -4.79
C VAL A 19 14.30 -11.44 -4.80
N TYR A 20 14.90 -11.75 -3.65
CA TYR A 20 15.69 -12.97 -3.47
C TYR A 20 14.96 -13.96 -2.58
N ASP A 21 14.85 -15.21 -3.02
CA ASP A 21 14.45 -16.33 -2.18
C ASP A 21 15.69 -16.93 -1.49
N ASN A 22 15.64 -17.06 -0.17
CA ASN A 22 16.71 -17.65 0.63
C ASN A 22 16.26 -18.94 1.37
N SER A 23 15.19 -19.58 0.90
CA SER A 23 14.60 -20.74 1.56
C SER A 23 15.45 -22.01 1.38
N SER A 24 16.28 -22.07 0.34
CA SER A 24 17.25 -23.15 0.13
C SER A 24 18.54 -22.89 0.91
N SER A 25 18.88 -23.78 1.83
CA SER A 25 20.12 -23.72 2.60
C SER A 25 21.38 -24.12 1.81
N GLU A 26 21.23 -24.73 0.63
CA GLU A 26 22.36 -25.34 -0.09
C GLU A 26 22.96 -24.46 -1.20
N ARG A 27 22.19 -23.52 -1.76
CA ARG A 27 22.60 -22.74 -2.95
C ARG A 27 22.73 -21.24 -2.72
N GLY A 28 22.50 -20.78 -1.48
CA GLY A 28 22.43 -19.36 -1.16
C GLY A 28 21.18 -18.68 -1.75
N PRO A 29 21.05 -17.36 -1.58
CA PRO A 29 19.91 -16.61 -2.09
C PRO A 29 19.83 -16.65 -3.63
N VAL A 30 18.63 -16.84 -4.16
CA VAL A 30 18.34 -16.89 -5.60
C VAL A 30 17.46 -15.71 -5.97
N LEU A 31 17.82 -14.93 -7.00
CA LEU A 31 16.95 -13.89 -7.54
C LEU A 31 15.74 -14.55 -8.19
N VAL A 32 14.53 -14.18 -7.74
CA VAL A 32 13.27 -14.77 -8.20
C VAL A 32 12.32 -13.79 -8.87
N ALA A 33 12.50 -12.49 -8.64
CA ALA A 33 11.76 -11.45 -9.36
C ALA A 33 12.55 -10.14 -9.41
N LEU A 34 12.33 -9.36 -10.47
CA LEU A 34 12.90 -8.03 -10.68
C LEU A 34 11.78 -7.07 -11.08
N LYS A 35 11.69 -5.90 -10.44
CA LYS A 35 10.79 -4.82 -10.84
C LYS A 35 11.58 -3.68 -11.46
N ASN A 36 11.09 -3.19 -12.60
CA ASN A 36 11.54 -1.96 -13.26
C ASN A 36 10.33 -1.12 -13.67
N GLY A 37 10.14 0.03 -13.03
CA GLY A 37 8.93 0.83 -13.25
C GLY A 37 7.68 -0.01 -12.94
N ASP A 38 6.67 0.00 -13.80
CA ASP A 38 5.44 -0.77 -13.56
C ASP A 38 5.51 -2.24 -13.97
N HIS A 39 6.68 -2.72 -14.42
CA HIS A 39 6.86 -4.10 -14.86
C HIS A 39 7.55 -4.97 -13.81
N LEU A 40 7.04 -6.19 -13.63
CA LEU A 40 7.62 -7.22 -12.76
C LEU A 40 8.02 -8.43 -13.63
N ASP A 41 9.32 -8.65 -13.76
CA ASP A 41 9.93 -9.81 -14.42
C ASP A 41 10.07 -10.95 -13.40
N TYR A 42 9.59 -12.15 -13.74
CA TYR A 42 9.71 -13.37 -12.93
C TYR A 42 9.55 -14.64 -13.79
N ASP A 43 9.95 -15.79 -13.24
CA ASP A 43 9.72 -17.11 -13.84
C ASP A 43 8.41 -17.71 -13.30
N ASP A 44 7.40 -17.84 -14.15
CA ASP A 44 6.07 -18.34 -13.80
C ASP A 44 6.04 -19.86 -13.57
N ALA A 45 7.01 -20.59 -14.12
CA ALA A 45 7.26 -22.01 -13.87
C ALA A 45 8.19 -22.24 -12.67
N GLY A 46 8.67 -21.16 -12.04
CA GLY A 46 9.60 -21.17 -10.92
C GLY A 46 8.94 -21.54 -9.58
N LEU A 47 9.25 -20.77 -8.53
CA LEU A 47 8.70 -21.04 -7.19
C LEU A 47 7.22 -20.62 -7.13
N PRO A 48 6.29 -21.51 -6.72
CA PRO A 48 4.85 -21.19 -6.73
C PRO A 48 4.47 -19.94 -5.92
N TRP A 49 5.19 -19.66 -4.84
CA TRP A 49 4.91 -18.48 -4.03
C TRP A 49 5.17 -17.17 -4.78
N VAL A 50 6.09 -17.15 -5.74
CA VAL A 50 6.41 -15.95 -6.54
C VAL A 50 5.20 -15.62 -7.40
N THR A 51 4.59 -16.59 -8.06
CA THR A 51 3.37 -16.36 -8.82
C THR A 51 2.20 -15.99 -7.91
N GLU A 52 1.88 -16.84 -6.93
CA GLU A 52 0.65 -16.73 -6.13
C GLU A 52 0.63 -15.57 -5.14
N ARG A 53 1.78 -15.25 -4.53
CA ARG A 53 1.87 -14.30 -3.41
C ARG A 53 2.57 -13.01 -3.79
N LEU A 54 3.25 -12.97 -4.93
CA LEU A 54 3.93 -11.78 -5.41
C LEU A 54 3.30 -11.26 -6.71
N ALA A 55 3.41 -11.99 -7.81
CA ALA A 55 3.01 -11.51 -9.13
C ALA A 55 1.51 -11.21 -9.23
N THR A 56 0.65 -12.18 -8.88
CA THR A 56 -0.81 -11.97 -8.90
C THR A 56 -1.22 -10.81 -7.97
N VAL A 57 -0.63 -10.74 -6.78
CA VAL A 57 -0.94 -9.66 -5.82
C VAL A 57 -0.43 -8.30 -6.33
N PHE A 58 0.69 -8.26 -7.05
CA PHE A 58 1.21 -7.05 -7.68
C PHE A 58 0.26 -6.54 -8.77
N GLU A 59 -0.24 -7.44 -9.63
CA GLU A 59 -1.22 -7.12 -10.66
C GLU A 59 -2.55 -6.63 -10.08
N ASP A 60 -3.09 -7.32 -9.07
CA ASP A 60 -4.31 -6.90 -8.35
C ASP A 60 -4.18 -5.48 -7.80
N ARG A 61 -2.99 -5.16 -7.28
CA ARG A 61 -2.69 -3.84 -6.73
C ARG A 61 -2.55 -2.80 -7.83
N ALA A 62 -2.04 -3.14 -9.02
CA ALA A 62 -1.99 -2.24 -10.17
C ALA A 62 -3.42 -1.96 -10.69
N ALA A 63 -4.24 -3.00 -10.85
CA ALA A 63 -5.65 -2.88 -11.20
C ALA A 63 -6.41 -2.00 -10.20
N SER A 64 -6.16 -2.18 -8.91
CA SER A 64 -6.73 -1.33 -7.87
C SER A 64 -6.38 0.15 -8.04
N ARG A 65 -5.15 0.49 -8.44
CA ARG A 65 -4.76 1.90 -8.67
C ARG A 65 -5.51 2.46 -9.87
N GLN A 66 -5.58 1.68 -10.95
CA GLN A 66 -6.31 2.07 -12.15
C GLN A 66 -7.81 2.29 -11.87
N THR A 67 -8.45 1.42 -11.09
CA THR A 67 -9.85 1.58 -10.68
C THR A 67 -10.07 2.93 -9.99
N LEU A 68 -9.20 3.31 -9.06
CA LEU A 68 -9.33 4.57 -8.33
C LEU A 68 -9.01 5.78 -9.21
N ALA A 69 -8.01 5.70 -10.09
CA ALA A 69 -7.68 6.75 -11.05
C ALA A 69 -8.86 7.05 -12.00
N ASN A 70 -9.59 6.02 -12.43
CA ASN A 70 -10.76 6.16 -13.30
C ASN A 70 -11.92 6.93 -12.64
N LEU A 71 -11.97 7.03 -11.31
CA LEU A 71 -13.00 7.81 -10.60
C LEU A 71 -12.77 9.32 -10.67
N VAL A 72 -11.54 9.75 -10.95
CA VAL A 72 -11.11 11.16 -10.91
C VAL A 72 -10.27 11.52 -12.14
N PRO A 73 -10.83 11.40 -13.35
CA PRO A 73 -10.07 11.58 -14.58
C PRO A 73 -9.47 12.99 -14.67
N GLY A 74 -8.16 13.06 -14.93
CA GLY A 74 -7.42 14.32 -15.08
C GLY A 74 -6.98 14.97 -13.77
N GLU A 75 -7.26 14.35 -12.61
CA GLU A 75 -6.79 14.86 -11.33
C GLU A 75 -5.44 14.26 -10.91
N VAL A 76 -4.69 15.03 -10.12
CA VAL A 76 -3.38 14.60 -9.63
C VAL A 76 -3.56 13.70 -8.42
N ILE A 77 -3.07 12.47 -8.55
CA ILE A 77 -3.00 11.48 -7.47
C ILE A 77 -1.55 11.37 -7.02
N ILE A 78 -1.31 11.56 -5.73
CA ILE A 78 0.00 11.32 -5.09
C ILE A 78 -0.12 10.17 -4.10
N ASP A 79 0.92 9.36 -4.00
CA ASP A 79 1.00 8.35 -2.95
C ASP A 79 1.15 9.00 -1.58
N ALA A 80 0.47 8.45 -0.58
CA ALA A 80 0.63 8.89 0.80
C ALA A 80 2.07 8.69 1.27
N HIS A 81 2.66 9.73 1.86
CA HIS A 81 3.96 9.65 2.48
C HIS A 81 3.84 8.95 3.84
N VAL A 82 4.40 7.76 3.93
CA VAL A 82 4.33 6.93 5.14
C VAL A 82 5.43 7.33 6.13
N GLY A 83 5.07 7.47 7.41
CA GLY A 83 5.98 7.81 8.50
C GLY A 83 5.97 9.30 8.84
N ASN A 84 6.93 9.72 9.68
CA ASN A 84 7.12 11.10 10.15
C ASN A 84 5.85 11.78 10.68
N SER A 85 4.95 10.99 11.28
CA SER A 85 3.65 11.45 11.79
C SER A 85 2.79 12.16 10.73
N ASN A 86 2.96 11.84 9.45
CA ASN A 86 2.15 12.38 8.36
C ASN A 86 0.67 12.03 8.58
N MET A 87 -0.20 13.00 8.31
CA MET A 87 -1.64 12.87 8.50
C MET A 87 -2.39 13.54 7.37
N TYR A 88 -3.43 12.85 6.88
CA TYR A 88 -4.26 13.30 5.77
C TYR A 88 -5.71 13.33 6.23
N SER A 89 -6.41 14.45 6.02
CA SER A 89 -7.81 14.62 6.39
C SER A 89 -8.60 15.18 5.23
N GLY A 90 -9.73 14.56 4.92
CA GLY A 90 -10.51 14.93 3.75
C GLY A 90 -11.50 13.86 3.31
N LEU A 91 -12.15 14.11 2.18
CA LEU A 91 -13.22 13.26 1.64
C LEU A 91 -12.64 11.98 1.02
N VAL A 92 -13.13 10.83 1.46
CA VAL A 92 -12.81 9.55 0.79
C VAL A 92 -13.63 9.43 -0.49
N VAL A 93 -12.95 9.40 -1.63
CA VAL A 93 -13.56 9.41 -2.97
C VAL A 93 -13.78 8.00 -3.50
N GLY A 94 -12.92 7.05 -3.12
CA GLY A 94 -13.05 5.65 -3.53
C GLY A 94 -12.23 4.74 -2.63
N ILE A 95 -12.64 3.48 -2.55
CA ILE A 95 -11.97 2.44 -1.77
C ILE A 95 -12.00 1.16 -2.61
N THR A 96 -10.88 0.45 -2.65
CA THR A 96 -10.77 -0.92 -3.14
C THR A 96 -10.28 -1.81 -1.99
N GLU A 97 -10.04 -3.09 -2.26
CA GLU A 97 -9.42 -3.98 -1.29
C GLU A 97 -7.99 -3.56 -0.89
N LYS A 98 -7.25 -2.93 -1.82
CA LYS A 98 -5.81 -2.65 -1.62
C LYS A 98 -5.54 -1.18 -1.29
N HIS A 99 -6.39 -0.27 -1.74
CA HIS A 99 -6.13 1.17 -1.65
C HIS A 99 -7.39 1.96 -1.29
N ALA A 100 -7.18 3.16 -0.75
CA ALA A 100 -8.22 4.18 -0.62
C ALA A 100 -7.74 5.50 -1.21
N LEU A 101 -8.64 6.24 -1.84
CA LEU A 101 -8.36 7.53 -2.45
C LEU A 101 -9.04 8.63 -1.67
N GLN A 102 -8.28 9.60 -1.17
CA GLN A 102 -8.76 10.70 -0.34
C GLN A 102 -8.46 12.04 -0.99
N ARG A 103 -9.47 12.89 -1.14
CA ARG A 103 -9.31 14.28 -1.55
C ARG A 103 -8.98 15.14 -0.33
N ILE A 104 -7.82 15.79 -0.36
CA ILE A 104 -7.32 16.62 0.76
C ILE A 104 -7.28 18.13 0.44
N GLY A 105 -7.62 18.51 -0.80
CA GLY A 105 -7.69 19.90 -1.25
C GLY A 105 -8.23 19.99 -2.68
N ASP A 106 -8.18 21.20 -3.24
CA ASP A 106 -8.56 21.44 -4.64
C ASP A 106 -7.58 20.70 -5.56
N ASN A 107 -8.11 19.75 -6.34
CA ASN A 107 -7.37 18.92 -7.31
C ASN A 107 -6.22 18.05 -6.75
N THR A 108 -6.10 17.90 -5.42
CA THR A 108 -5.09 17.03 -4.80
C THR A 108 -5.74 15.82 -4.15
N LEU A 109 -5.43 14.64 -4.67
CA LEU A 109 -5.83 13.37 -4.08
C LEU A 109 -4.62 12.58 -3.58
N VAL A 110 -4.80 11.96 -2.42
CA VAL A 110 -3.83 11.09 -1.79
C VAL A 110 -4.31 9.65 -1.89
N LEU A 111 -3.46 8.79 -2.43
CA LEU A 111 -3.67 7.35 -2.48
C LEU A 111 -3.04 6.70 -1.25
N HIS A 112 -3.88 6.07 -0.43
CA HIS A 112 -3.47 5.31 0.74
C HIS A 112 -3.38 3.83 0.40
N ASP A 113 -2.28 3.20 0.82
CA ASP A 113 -2.13 1.75 0.82
C ASP A 113 -2.71 1.17 2.11
N LEU A 114 -3.78 0.39 1.99
CA LEU A 114 -4.51 -0.13 3.15
C LEU A 114 -3.67 -1.13 3.95
N ALA A 115 -2.68 -1.78 3.35
CA ALA A 115 -1.76 -2.66 4.07
C ALA A 115 -0.86 -1.89 5.06
N LEU A 116 -0.71 -0.57 4.86
CA LEU A 116 0.09 0.32 5.70
C LEU A 116 -0.75 1.21 6.62
N CYS A 117 -2.07 1.14 6.54
CA CYS A 117 -2.98 1.87 7.42
C CYS A 117 -3.14 1.17 8.78
N ALA A 118 -3.66 1.90 9.77
CA ALA A 118 -4.00 1.33 11.06
C ALA A 118 -5.07 0.23 10.88
N PRO A 119 -4.93 -0.96 11.49
CA PRO A 119 -5.88 -2.06 11.34
C PRO A 119 -7.33 -1.69 11.73
N GLU A 120 -7.50 -0.77 12.67
CA GLU A 120 -8.79 -0.27 13.15
C GLU A 120 -9.37 0.86 12.28
N LEU A 121 -8.65 1.33 11.26
CA LEU A 121 -9.11 2.39 10.38
C LEU A 121 -10.33 1.91 9.58
N SER A 122 -11.47 2.56 9.77
CA SER A 122 -12.66 2.36 8.96
C SER A 122 -12.86 3.54 8.03
N LEU A 123 -12.80 3.27 6.72
CA LEU A 123 -13.05 4.25 5.67
C LEU A 123 -14.38 3.96 4.98
N LYS A 124 -15.08 5.01 4.58
CA LYS A 124 -16.32 4.92 3.80
C LYS A 124 -16.31 5.98 2.72
N THR A 125 -16.57 5.57 1.47
CA THR A 125 -16.72 6.50 0.35
C THR A 125 -17.79 7.53 0.64
N GLY A 126 -17.51 8.80 0.29
CA GLY A 126 -18.39 9.93 0.56
C GLY A 126 -18.29 10.51 1.97
N GLN A 127 -17.45 9.95 2.85
CA GLN A 127 -17.24 10.47 4.20
C GLN A 127 -15.88 11.14 4.35
N THR A 128 -15.82 12.16 5.22
CA THR A 128 -14.52 12.70 5.65
C THR A 128 -13.90 11.74 6.65
N ALA A 129 -12.62 11.45 6.47
CA ALA A 129 -11.84 10.61 7.37
C ALA A 129 -10.47 11.26 7.62
N THR A 130 -9.75 10.74 8.61
CA THR A 130 -8.36 11.08 8.88
C THR A 130 -7.53 9.81 8.84
N VAL A 131 -6.51 9.78 7.98
CA VAL A 131 -5.51 8.71 7.90
C VAL A 131 -4.22 9.21 8.50
N SER A 132 -3.70 8.49 9.50
CA SER A 132 -2.45 8.83 10.20
C SER A 132 -1.39 7.76 9.91
N TYR A 133 -0.16 8.20 9.68
CA TYR A 133 1.04 7.36 9.59
C TYR A 133 2.00 7.66 10.75
N ASP A 134 1.42 7.78 11.94
CA ASP A 134 2.17 7.90 13.19
C ASP A 134 2.44 6.51 13.76
N PHE A 135 3.72 6.21 14.01
CA PHE A 135 4.16 4.90 14.48
C PHE A 135 4.86 5.03 15.82
N GLY A 136 4.55 4.13 16.75
CA GLY A 136 5.29 3.99 17.99
C GLY A 136 6.70 3.44 17.74
N ALA A 137 7.54 3.45 18.79
CA ALA A 137 8.90 2.91 18.74
C ALA A 137 8.95 1.40 18.37
N ASP A 138 7.83 0.69 18.47
CA ASP A 138 7.70 -0.71 18.06
C ASP A 138 7.29 -0.88 16.58
N GLY A 139 7.23 0.21 15.81
CA GLY A 139 6.85 0.22 14.40
C GLY A 139 5.35 -0.02 14.15
N LYS A 140 4.52 -0.04 15.19
CA LYS A 140 3.06 -0.16 15.06
C LYS A 140 2.42 1.21 15.02
N HIS A 141 1.24 1.30 14.42
CA HIS A 141 0.43 2.52 14.46
C HIS A 141 0.22 2.98 15.91
N ALA A 142 0.54 4.24 16.16
CA ALA A 142 0.21 4.86 17.44
C ALA A 142 -1.31 4.86 17.59
N LYS A 143 -1.81 4.37 18.72
CA LYS A 143 -3.25 4.43 19.00
C LYS A 143 -3.65 5.90 18.98
N LEU A 144 -4.56 6.25 18.07
CA LEU A 144 -5.23 7.54 18.10
C LEU A 144 -5.89 7.68 19.48
N GLN A 145 -5.29 8.49 20.36
CA GLN A 145 -5.95 8.87 21.59
C GLN A 145 -7.19 9.64 21.17
N ARG A 146 -8.36 9.00 21.29
CA ARG A 146 -9.63 9.72 21.31
C ARG A 146 -9.54 10.71 22.46
N LYS A 147 -9.18 11.96 22.18
CA LYS A 147 -9.41 13.06 23.12
C LYS A 147 -10.92 13.07 23.35
N GLY A 148 -11.34 12.51 24.48
CA GLY A 148 -12.70 12.65 24.95
C GLY A 148 -13.01 14.13 25.02
N ARG A 149 -13.98 14.58 24.23
CA ARG A 149 -14.71 15.80 24.58
C ARG A 149 -15.49 15.45 25.84
N SER A 150 -14.97 15.84 27.00
CA SER A 150 -15.83 16.09 28.14
C SER A 150 -16.77 17.22 27.75
N LEU A 151 -18.05 16.89 27.62
CA LEU A 151 -19.14 17.82 27.88
C LEU A 151 -19.56 17.62 29.34
#